data_AF-A0A0R3PWE7-F1
#
_entry.id   AF-A0A0R3PWE7-F1
#
_cell.length_a   1.000
_cell.length_b   1.000
_cell.length_c   1.000
_cell.angle_alpha   90.00
_cell.angle_beta   90.00
_cell.angle_gamma   90.00
#
_symmetry.space_group_name_H-M   'P 1'
#
loop_
_entity.id
_entity.type
_entity.pdbx_description
1 polymer ?
#
loop_
_entity_poly.entity_id
_entity_poly.type
_entity_poly.pdbx_seq_one_letter_code
_entity_poly.pdbx_strand_id
1 'polypeptide(L)'
;MRCKIEPNGSWRTEVAACIVPGKTVVPVNQERDVGDYTWECKTSGNGQVVLRQRLSDRASCNGHPYGSQWTERSFQFRCGERGVTEFIGCITSSGTLIPNGEVKSVNGFDMECRKHANGTVAMGVLGRSLDAKCKDNEGRERNQGEKWIENNYFEKTCKERGRVEISGCRVDAVNYLIPVNGVASAGNLEYQ
;
A
#
# COMPACT_ATOMS: atom_id res chain seq x y z
N MET A 1 -17.45 -46.29 -9.26
CA MET A 1 -18.78 -46.92 -9.36
C MET A 1 -19.07 -47.66 -8.07
N ARG A 2 -20.34 -47.81 -7.67
CA ARG A 2 -20.75 -48.71 -6.58
C ARG A 2 -21.91 -49.59 -7.03
N CYS A 3 -22.03 -50.77 -6.45
CA CYS A 3 -23.16 -51.68 -6.70
C CYS A 3 -24.28 -51.41 -5.69
N LYS A 4 -25.51 -51.34 -6.16
CA LYS A 4 -26.72 -51.26 -5.34
C LYS A 4 -27.54 -52.52 -5.55
N ILE A 5 -27.76 -53.28 -4.49
CA ILE A 5 -28.63 -54.47 -4.48
C ILE A 5 -30.03 -54.02 -4.09
N GLU A 6 -31.00 -54.31 -4.94
CA GLU A 6 -32.42 -54.05 -4.70
C GLU A 6 -33.03 -55.21 -3.86
N PRO A 7 -34.14 -55.01 -3.15
CA PRO A 7 -34.72 -56.03 -2.25
C PRO A 7 -35.08 -57.36 -2.91
N ASN A 8 -35.31 -57.35 -4.23
CA ASN A 8 -35.58 -58.54 -5.03
C ASN A 8 -34.31 -59.34 -5.42
N GLY A 9 -33.14 -58.96 -4.90
CA GLY A 9 -31.85 -59.60 -5.22
C GLY A 9 -31.24 -59.15 -6.55
N SER A 10 -31.93 -58.33 -7.34
CA SER A 10 -31.33 -57.69 -8.52
C SER A 10 -30.30 -56.65 -8.09
N TRP A 11 -29.29 -56.40 -8.93
CA TRP A 11 -28.29 -55.39 -8.64
C TRP A 11 -28.09 -54.47 -9.85
N ARG A 12 -27.73 -53.22 -9.57
CA ARG A 12 -27.34 -52.24 -10.58
C ARG A 12 -26.11 -51.48 -10.15
N THR A 13 -25.40 -50.91 -11.12
CA THR A 13 -24.29 -50.01 -10.83
C THR A 13 -24.76 -48.57 -10.83
N GLU A 14 -24.16 -47.76 -9.97
CA GLU A 14 -24.32 -46.32 -9.98
C GLU A 14 -22.97 -45.63 -9.84
N VAL A 15 -22.86 -44.44 -10.43
CA VAL A 15 -21.67 -43.60 -10.30
C VAL A 15 -21.60 -43.12 -8.86
N ALA A 16 -20.46 -43.35 -8.22
CA ALA A 16 -20.24 -43.01 -6.81
C ALA A 16 -19.46 -41.70 -6.65
N ALA A 17 -18.59 -41.38 -7.62
CA ALA A 17 -17.75 -40.19 -7.59
C ALA A 17 -17.19 -39.88 -8.99
N CYS A 18 -16.77 -38.64 -9.18
CA CYS A 18 -15.94 -38.17 -10.28
C CYS A 18 -14.47 -38.13 -9.83
N ILE A 19 -13.54 -38.28 -10.76
CA ILE A 19 -12.10 -38.16 -10.50
C ILE A 19 -11.59 -36.91 -11.24
N VAL A 20 -10.88 -36.05 -10.53
CA VAL A 20 -10.34 -34.79 -11.05
C VAL A 20 -8.80 -34.85 -11.15
N PRO A 21 -8.12 -33.85 -11.74
CA PRO A 21 -6.66 -33.82 -11.80
C PRO A 21 -6.01 -34.06 -10.42
N GLY A 22 -4.89 -34.78 -10.39
CA GLY A 22 -4.27 -35.20 -9.13
C GLY A 22 -4.89 -36.46 -8.51
N LYS A 23 -5.81 -37.14 -9.22
CA LYS A 23 -6.53 -38.34 -8.76
C LYS A 23 -7.44 -38.10 -7.55
N THR A 24 -7.78 -36.85 -7.27
CA THR A 24 -8.71 -36.51 -6.18
C THR A 24 -10.12 -36.98 -6.54
N VAL A 25 -10.78 -37.61 -5.56
CA VAL A 25 -12.13 -38.15 -5.71
C VAL A 25 -13.15 -37.12 -5.21
N VAL A 26 -14.10 -36.76 -6.06
CA VAL A 26 -15.23 -35.88 -5.73
C VAL A 26 -16.51 -36.72 -5.72
N PRO A 27 -17.09 -37.03 -4.55
CA PRO A 27 -18.31 -37.84 -4.47
C PRO A 27 -19.47 -37.20 -5.24
N VAL A 28 -20.38 -38.04 -5.73
CA VAL A 28 -21.59 -37.54 -6.41
C VAL A 28 -22.41 -36.65 -5.46
N ASN A 29 -22.89 -35.54 -6.00
CA ASN A 29 -23.56 -34.42 -5.34
C ASN A 29 -22.70 -33.70 -4.29
N GLN A 30 -21.38 -33.74 -4.44
CA GLN A 30 -20.45 -32.94 -3.63
C GLN A 30 -19.54 -32.10 -4.53
N GLU A 31 -18.88 -31.14 -3.88
CA GLU A 31 -17.83 -30.33 -4.49
C GLU A 31 -16.54 -30.35 -3.68
N ARG A 32 -15.40 -30.12 -4.34
CA ARG A 32 -14.09 -29.97 -3.71
C ARG A 32 -13.22 -28.96 -4.45
N ASP A 33 -12.46 -28.18 -3.70
CA ASP A 33 -11.38 -27.36 -4.24
C ASP A 33 -10.15 -28.23 -4.54
N VAL A 34 -9.66 -28.17 -5.79
CA VAL A 34 -8.43 -28.81 -6.22
C VAL A 34 -7.68 -27.86 -7.15
N GLY A 35 -6.53 -27.37 -6.69
CA GLY A 35 -5.81 -26.28 -7.34
C GLY A 35 -6.63 -24.98 -7.31
N ASP A 36 -6.68 -24.29 -8.45
CA ASP A 36 -7.42 -23.02 -8.60
C ASP A 36 -8.93 -23.21 -8.87
N TYR A 37 -9.44 -24.44 -8.79
CA TYR A 37 -10.80 -24.76 -9.23
C TYR A 37 -11.60 -25.50 -8.16
N THR A 38 -12.86 -25.13 -8.04
CA THR A 38 -13.87 -25.95 -7.38
C THR A 38 -14.48 -26.90 -8.41
N TRP A 39 -14.43 -28.20 -8.10
CA TRP A 39 -14.98 -29.27 -8.90
C TRP A 39 -16.26 -29.79 -8.26
N GLU A 40 -17.38 -29.78 -9.00
CA GLU A 40 -18.68 -30.29 -8.54
C GLU A 40 -19.05 -31.53 -9.35
N CYS A 41 -19.25 -32.67 -8.70
CA CYS A 41 -19.72 -33.89 -9.34
C CYS A 41 -21.23 -33.99 -9.16
N LYS A 42 -22.03 -33.75 -10.20
CA LYS A 42 -23.49 -33.62 -10.06
C LYS A 42 -24.25 -34.63 -10.92
N THR A 43 -25.31 -35.21 -10.36
CA THR A 43 -26.26 -36.00 -11.15
C THR A 43 -27.30 -35.08 -11.78
N SER A 44 -27.44 -35.15 -13.10
CA SER A 44 -28.50 -34.50 -13.87
C SER A 44 -29.83 -35.24 -13.69
N GLY A 45 -30.95 -34.56 -13.96
CA GLY A 45 -32.30 -35.12 -13.79
C GLY A 45 -32.59 -36.36 -14.66
N ASN A 46 -31.80 -36.59 -15.71
CA ASN A 46 -31.85 -37.79 -16.56
C ASN A 46 -30.95 -38.93 -16.06
N GLY A 47 -30.36 -38.81 -14.86
CA GLY A 47 -29.44 -39.81 -14.29
C GLY A 47 -28.00 -39.74 -14.79
N GLN A 48 -27.68 -38.81 -15.69
CA GLN A 48 -26.31 -38.59 -16.17
C GLN A 48 -25.48 -37.89 -15.09
N VAL A 49 -24.27 -38.38 -14.81
CA VAL A 49 -23.32 -37.67 -13.93
C VAL A 49 -22.45 -36.73 -14.75
N VAL A 50 -22.40 -35.47 -14.34
CA VAL A 50 -21.63 -34.40 -14.97
C VAL A 50 -20.65 -33.83 -13.96
N LEU A 51 -19.39 -33.74 -14.36
CA LEU A 51 -18.36 -33.02 -13.62
C LEU A 51 -18.35 -31.56 -14.10
N ARG A 52 -18.61 -30.62 -13.19
CA ARG A 52 -18.56 -29.18 -13.45
C ARG A 52 -17.31 -28.59 -12.79
N GLN A 53 -16.73 -27.61 -13.46
CA GLN A 53 -15.55 -26.88 -12.99
C GLN A 53 -15.90 -25.41 -12.91
N ARG A 54 -15.55 -24.76 -11.79
CA ARG A 54 -15.59 -23.30 -11.65
C ARG A 54 -14.31 -22.83 -10.98
N LEU A 55 -13.94 -21.57 -11.16
CA LEU A 55 -12.83 -20.99 -10.41
C LEU A 55 -13.17 -21.04 -8.91
N SER A 56 -12.20 -21.46 -8.10
CA SER A 56 -12.35 -21.40 -6.64
C SER A 56 -12.28 -19.95 -6.19
N ASP A 57 -13.02 -19.60 -5.12
CA ASP A 57 -12.88 -18.29 -4.48
C ASP A 57 -11.46 -18.10 -3.90
N ARG A 58 -10.72 -19.21 -3.69
CA ARG A 58 -9.31 -19.22 -3.25
C ARG A 58 -8.31 -19.53 -4.38
N ALA A 59 -8.69 -19.29 -5.63
CA ALA A 59 -7.79 -19.42 -6.76
C ALA A 59 -6.56 -18.51 -6.59
N SER A 60 -5.40 -18.99 -7.04
CA SER A 60 -4.15 -18.24 -7.04
C SER A 60 -4.12 -17.18 -8.14
N CYS A 61 -3.26 -16.19 -7.97
CA CYS A 61 -3.04 -15.09 -8.90
C CYS A 61 -1.68 -15.27 -9.57
N ASN A 62 -1.64 -15.80 -10.80
CA ASN A 62 -0.39 -16.03 -11.53
C ASN A 62 0.70 -16.74 -10.70
N GLY A 63 0.32 -17.74 -9.90
CA GLY A 63 1.24 -18.48 -9.01
C GLY A 63 1.36 -17.91 -7.58
N HIS A 64 0.75 -16.76 -7.29
CA HIS A 64 0.65 -16.23 -5.93
C HIS A 64 -0.57 -16.83 -5.20
N PRO A 65 -0.40 -17.51 -4.05
CA PRO A 65 -1.52 -18.10 -3.31
C PRO A 65 -2.58 -17.07 -2.91
N TYR A 66 -3.84 -17.51 -2.75
CA TYR A 66 -4.90 -16.66 -2.22
C TYR A 66 -4.50 -15.99 -0.90
N GLY A 67 -4.77 -14.69 -0.80
CA GLY A 67 -4.41 -13.85 0.35
C GLY A 67 -2.93 -13.47 0.44
N SER A 68 -2.05 -14.04 -0.38
CA SER A 68 -0.64 -13.65 -0.41
C SER A 68 -0.48 -12.24 -0.97
N GLN A 69 0.61 -11.58 -0.56
CA GLN A 69 0.98 -10.26 -1.03
C GLN A 69 2.37 -10.29 -1.63
N TRP A 70 2.60 -9.46 -2.65
CA TRP A 70 3.89 -9.33 -3.28
C TRP A 70 4.11 -7.90 -3.78
N THR A 71 5.39 -7.57 -3.96
CA THR A 71 5.81 -6.31 -4.54
C THR A 71 6.33 -6.57 -5.95
N GLU A 72 5.85 -5.79 -6.91
CA GLU A 72 6.44 -5.74 -8.24
C GLU A 72 6.86 -4.30 -8.52
N ARG A 73 8.17 -4.09 -8.71
CA ARG A 73 8.78 -2.75 -8.76
C ARG A 73 8.46 -1.94 -7.50
N SER A 74 7.68 -0.88 -7.63
CA SER A 74 7.25 -0.01 -6.52
C SER A 74 5.76 -0.19 -6.21
N PHE A 75 5.13 -1.28 -6.66
CA PHE A 75 3.70 -1.52 -6.51
C PHE A 75 3.46 -2.76 -5.64
N GLN A 76 2.57 -2.62 -4.66
CA GLN A 76 2.16 -3.69 -3.77
C GLN A 76 0.82 -4.27 -4.24
N PHE A 77 0.76 -5.59 -4.31
CA PHE A 77 -0.43 -6.34 -4.73
C PHE A 77 -0.81 -7.41 -3.72
N ARG A 78 -2.08 -7.82 -3.77
CA ARG A 78 -2.63 -8.97 -3.04
C ARG A 78 -3.39 -9.88 -3.98
N CYS A 79 -3.33 -11.17 -3.74
CA CYS A 79 -4.22 -12.10 -4.40
C CYS A 79 -5.57 -12.13 -3.69
N GLY A 80 -6.57 -11.53 -4.34
CA GLY A 80 -7.95 -11.50 -3.87
C GLY A 80 -8.72 -12.76 -4.28
N GLU A 81 -10.03 -12.69 -4.09
CA GLU A 81 -10.91 -13.80 -4.43
C GLU A 81 -10.86 -14.14 -5.92
N ARG A 82 -11.04 -15.43 -6.24
CA ARG A 82 -11.11 -15.92 -7.62
C ARG A 82 -9.89 -15.55 -8.47
N GLY A 83 -8.71 -15.50 -7.85
CA GLY A 83 -7.47 -15.20 -8.58
C GLY A 83 -7.38 -13.76 -9.08
N VAL A 84 -8.19 -12.85 -8.53
CA VAL A 84 -8.16 -11.43 -8.92
C VAL A 84 -6.99 -10.75 -8.23
N THR A 85 -6.08 -10.17 -9.01
CA THR A 85 -4.99 -9.36 -8.47
C THR A 85 -5.50 -8.00 -8.03
N GLU A 86 -5.38 -7.71 -6.75
CA GLU A 86 -5.78 -6.45 -6.13
C GLU A 86 -4.58 -5.53 -5.96
N PHE A 87 -4.71 -4.28 -6.39
CA PHE A 87 -3.71 -3.26 -6.17
C PHE A 87 -3.87 -2.67 -4.76
N ILE A 88 -2.84 -2.84 -3.91
CA ILE A 88 -2.86 -2.31 -2.53
C ILE A 88 -2.35 -0.88 -2.50
N GLY A 89 -1.24 -0.58 -3.18
CA GLY A 89 -0.59 0.72 -3.09
C GLY A 89 0.82 0.76 -3.63
N CYS A 90 1.54 1.82 -3.29
CA CYS A 90 2.88 2.09 -3.77
C CYS A 90 3.90 1.98 -2.63
N ILE A 91 5.07 1.43 -2.90
CA ILE A 91 6.19 1.39 -1.95
C ILE A 91 7.22 2.44 -2.35
N THR A 92 7.52 3.35 -1.42
CA THR A 92 8.56 4.38 -1.60
C THR A 92 9.97 3.77 -1.57
N SER A 93 10.97 4.54 -1.98
CA SER A 93 12.38 4.12 -1.86
C SER A 93 12.83 3.86 -0.43
N SER A 94 12.15 4.42 0.58
CA SER A 94 12.35 4.13 2.00
C SER A 94 11.66 2.86 2.48
N GLY A 95 10.96 2.13 1.60
CA GLY A 95 10.18 0.93 1.94
C GLY A 95 8.81 1.23 2.56
N THR A 96 8.37 2.49 2.57
CA THR A 96 7.08 2.87 3.15
C THR A 96 5.94 2.60 2.16
N LEU A 97 4.93 1.85 2.60
CA LEU A 97 3.70 1.66 1.83
C LEU A 97 2.78 2.89 1.95
N ILE A 98 2.35 3.39 0.79
CA ILE A 98 1.30 4.38 0.58
C ILE A 98 0.12 3.65 -0.06
N PRO A 99 -0.99 3.42 0.69
CA PRO A 99 -2.16 2.75 0.13
C PRO A 99 -2.76 3.50 -1.06
N ASN A 100 -3.42 2.77 -1.96
CA ASN A 100 -4.08 3.35 -3.12
C ASN A 100 -5.18 4.34 -2.72
N GLY A 101 -5.10 5.57 -3.22
CA GLY A 101 -6.01 6.66 -2.90
C GLY A 101 -5.67 7.42 -1.63
N GLU A 102 -4.61 7.03 -0.92
CA GLU A 102 -4.17 7.70 0.31
C GLU A 102 -2.95 8.60 0.07
N VAL A 103 -2.81 9.58 0.97
CA VAL A 103 -1.67 10.48 1.07
C VAL A 103 -0.93 10.18 2.36
N LYS A 104 0.40 10.05 2.30
CA LYS A 104 1.24 9.80 3.46
C LYS A 104 2.48 10.66 3.44
N SER A 105 2.84 11.19 4.61
CA SER A 105 4.08 11.94 4.80
C SER A 105 5.26 10.97 4.87
N VAL A 106 6.19 11.11 3.93
CA VAL A 106 7.41 10.31 3.83
C VAL A 106 8.58 11.25 3.62
N ASN A 107 9.56 11.22 4.53
CA ASN A 107 10.76 12.07 4.48
C ASN A 107 10.46 13.58 4.34
N GLY A 108 9.40 14.07 4.99
CA GLY A 108 8.99 15.47 4.96
C GLY A 108 8.25 15.89 3.68
N PHE A 109 7.81 14.94 2.86
CA PHE A 109 6.95 15.17 1.71
C PHE A 109 5.66 14.40 1.82
N ASP A 110 4.55 15.04 1.47
CA ASP A 110 3.26 14.38 1.31
C ASP A 110 3.24 13.70 -0.04
N MET A 111 3.15 12.38 -0.01
CA MET A 111 3.17 11.54 -1.20
C MET A 111 1.82 10.85 -1.39
N GLU A 112 1.35 10.78 -2.62
CA GLU A 112 0.12 10.08 -3.01
C GLU A 112 0.45 8.88 -3.89
N CYS A 113 -0.32 7.80 -3.72
CA CYS A 113 -0.37 6.69 -4.65
C CYS A 113 -1.79 6.55 -5.20
N ARG A 114 -1.96 6.63 -6.54
CA ARG A 114 -3.29 6.56 -7.16
C ARG A 114 -3.31 5.64 -8.38
N LYS A 115 -4.25 4.71 -8.40
CA LYS A 115 -4.68 3.99 -9.60
C LYS A 115 -5.79 4.78 -10.31
N HIS A 116 -5.54 5.17 -11.54
CA HIS A 116 -6.50 5.85 -12.40
C HIS A 116 -7.51 4.86 -13.01
N ALA A 117 -8.67 5.37 -13.46
CA ALA A 117 -9.73 4.55 -14.05
C ALA A 117 -9.29 3.81 -15.34
N ASN A 118 -8.32 4.35 -16.07
CA ASN A 118 -7.69 3.71 -17.23
C ASN A 118 -6.69 2.59 -16.86
N GLY A 119 -6.52 2.30 -15.57
CA GLY A 119 -5.63 1.26 -15.06
C GLY A 119 -4.20 1.70 -14.78
N THR A 120 -3.78 2.91 -15.17
CA THR A 120 -2.42 3.39 -14.87
C THR A 120 -2.27 3.72 -13.39
N VAL A 121 -1.10 3.44 -12.81
CA VAL A 121 -0.76 3.79 -11.43
C VAL A 121 0.25 4.94 -11.46
N ALA A 122 -0.01 5.97 -10.67
CA ALA A 122 0.90 7.10 -10.48
C ALA A 122 1.25 7.24 -8.99
N MET A 123 2.53 7.45 -8.72
CA MET A 123 3.02 7.89 -7.42
C MET A 123 3.56 9.32 -7.59
N GLY A 124 3.09 10.23 -6.76
CA GLY A 124 3.38 11.65 -6.90
C GLY A 124 3.71 12.31 -5.56
N VAL A 125 4.51 13.37 -5.64
CA VAL A 125 4.75 14.27 -4.50
C VAL A 125 3.75 15.42 -4.61
N LEU A 126 2.93 15.62 -3.58
CA LEU A 126 1.98 16.74 -3.51
C LEU A 126 2.63 18.01 -2.98
N GLY A 127 3.65 17.86 -2.13
CA GLY A 127 4.39 18.97 -1.56
C GLY A 127 5.14 18.58 -0.29
N ARG A 128 5.68 19.58 0.42
CA ARG A 128 6.26 19.40 1.74
C ARG A 128 5.15 19.18 2.78
N SER A 129 5.33 18.18 3.64
CA SER A 129 4.40 17.88 4.73
C SER A 129 4.26 19.05 5.68
N LEU A 130 3.09 19.23 6.30
CA LEU A 130 2.87 20.36 7.22
C LEU A 130 3.90 20.39 8.37
N ASP A 131 4.24 19.21 8.89
CA ASP A 131 5.22 18.94 9.95
C ASP A 131 6.66 18.79 9.43
N ALA A 132 6.92 19.09 8.15
CA ALA A 132 8.25 18.95 7.58
C ALA A 132 9.27 19.83 8.33
N LYS A 133 10.40 19.23 8.71
CA LYS A 133 11.51 19.91 9.37
C LYS A 133 12.31 20.77 8.40
N CYS A 134 12.93 21.81 8.93
CA CYS A 134 13.90 22.62 8.21
C CYS A 134 15.29 22.00 8.30
N LYS A 135 16.19 22.39 7.39
CA LYS A 135 17.63 22.11 7.52
C LYS A 135 18.39 23.42 7.60
N ASP A 136 19.35 23.48 8.52
CA ASP A 136 20.30 24.60 8.58
C ASP A 136 21.46 24.41 7.59
N ASN A 137 22.38 25.37 7.53
CA ASN A 137 23.54 25.37 6.63
C ASN A 137 24.53 24.21 6.89
N GLU A 138 24.51 23.62 8.08
CA GLU A 138 25.28 22.44 8.47
C GLU A 138 24.54 21.14 8.16
N GLY A 139 23.31 21.24 7.64
CA GLY A 139 22.45 20.11 7.29
C GLY A 139 21.71 19.50 8.48
N ARG A 140 21.76 20.12 9.68
CA ARG A 140 21.04 19.64 10.86
C ARG A 140 19.55 19.92 10.71
N GLU A 141 18.73 18.95 11.09
CA GLU A 141 17.28 19.11 11.10
C GLU A 141 16.83 19.99 12.26
N ARG A 142 15.92 20.92 11.96
CA ARG A 142 15.30 21.84 12.92
C ARG A 142 13.81 21.59 12.98
N ASN A 143 13.29 21.43 14.19
CA ASN A 143 11.86 21.19 14.39
C ASN A 143 11.05 22.45 14.09
N GLN A 144 9.78 22.28 13.76
CA GLN A 144 8.89 23.42 13.56
C GLN A 144 8.81 24.29 14.83
N GLY A 145 8.89 25.61 14.66
CA GLY A 145 8.94 26.58 15.74
C GLY A 145 10.32 26.79 16.35
N GLU A 146 11.29 25.91 16.07
CA GLU A 146 12.66 26.06 16.56
C GLU A 146 13.31 27.30 15.96
N LYS A 147 14.06 28.02 16.81
CA LYS A 147 14.88 29.16 16.43
C LYS A 147 16.36 28.82 16.56
N TRP A 148 17.17 29.28 15.61
CA TRP A 148 18.62 29.13 15.66
C TRP A 148 19.33 30.36 15.09
N ILE A 149 20.58 30.54 15.50
CA ILE A 149 21.46 31.56 14.94
C ILE A 149 22.30 30.89 13.85
N GLU A 150 22.29 31.47 12.66
CA GLU A 150 23.09 31.01 11.53
C GLU A 150 24.14 32.05 11.15
N ASN A 151 25.36 31.58 10.88
CA ASN A 151 26.54 32.40 10.60
C ASN A 151 26.82 33.47 11.68
N ASN A 152 26.43 33.24 12.94
CA ASN A 152 26.52 34.20 14.07
C ASN A 152 25.65 35.47 13.95
N TYR A 153 24.97 35.71 12.84
CA TYR A 153 24.27 36.97 12.60
C TYR A 153 22.76 36.82 12.43
N PHE A 154 22.27 35.72 11.84
CA PHE A 154 20.86 35.62 11.45
C PHE A 154 20.10 34.71 12.41
N GLU A 155 19.12 35.25 13.14
CA GLU A 155 18.15 34.41 13.86
C GLU A 155 17.10 33.94 12.87
N LYS A 156 17.01 32.63 12.67
CA LYS A 156 16.07 31.96 11.78
C LYS A 156 15.07 31.15 12.59
N THR A 157 13.85 31.02 12.07
CA THR A 157 12.79 30.18 12.64
C THR A 157 12.30 29.18 11.60
N CYS A 158 12.09 27.93 12.01
CA CYS A 158 11.46 26.94 11.15
C CYS A 158 9.94 27.07 11.19
N LYS A 159 9.31 27.27 10.03
CA LYS A 159 7.85 27.35 9.86
C LYS A 159 7.31 26.07 9.23
N GLU A 160 5.98 25.99 9.16
CA GLU A 160 5.25 24.91 8.49
C GLU A 160 5.80 24.62 7.10
N ARG A 161 5.70 23.34 6.70
CA ARG A 161 6.23 22.85 5.42
C ARG A 161 7.75 22.98 5.29
N GLY A 162 8.42 23.08 6.44
CA GLY A 162 9.87 23.21 6.55
C GLY A 162 10.40 24.44 5.83
N ARG A 163 9.65 25.55 5.89
CA ARG A 163 10.06 26.85 5.38
C ARG A 163 10.93 27.55 6.42
N VAL A 164 12.11 28.02 6.01
CA VAL A 164 12.98 28.82 6.87
C VAL A 164 12.62 30.30 6.72
N GLU A 165 12.34 30.96 7.83
CA GLU A 165 12.08 32.40 7.88
C GLU A 165 13.16 33.10 8.71
N ILE A 166 13.68 34.21 8.21
CA ILE A 166 14.62 35.04 8.96
C ILE A 166 13.79 35.93 9.89
N SER A 167 14.01 35.79 11.20
CA SER A 167 13.33 36.58 12.22
C SER A 167 14.01 37.94 12.44
N GLY A 168 15.33 37.99 12.23
CA GLY A 168 16.10 39.22 12.37
C GLY A 168 17.60 38.96 12.43
N CYS A 169 18.35 40.01 12.76
CA CYS A 169 19.80 39.98 12.92
C CYS A 169 20.21 40.17 14.40
N ARG A 170 21.26 39.48 14.82
CA ARG A 170 21.98 39.72 16.08
C ARG A 170 23.37 40.27 15.80
N VAL A 171 23.75 41.26 16.59
CA VAL A 171 25.09 41.87 16.57
C VAL A 171 25.53 42.08 18.02
N ASP A 172 26.82 41.89 18.30
CA ASP A 172 27.33 41.89 19.69
C ASP A 172 27.09 43.21 20.43
N ALA A 173 27.02 44.32 19.70
CA ALA A 173 26.81 45.65 20.26
C ALA A 173 25.34 45.92 20.66
N VAL A 174 24.39 45.06 20.26
CA VAL A 174 22.96 45.23 20.49
C VAL A 174 22.38 43.98 21.17
N ASN A 175 21.78 44.16 22.34
CA ASN A 175 21.26 43.08 23.17
C ASN A 175 19.85 42.58 22.79
N TYR A 176 19.19 43.23 21.82
CA TYR A 176 17.91 42.80 21.25
C TYR A 176 18.07 42.32 19.80
N LEU A 177 17.10 41.53 19.33
CA LEU A 177 17.05 41.09 17.93
C LEU A 177 16.61 42.26 17.04
N ILE A 178 17.43 42.63 16.07
CA ILE A 178 17.07 43.63 15.06
C ILE A 178 16.10 42.98 14.08
N PRO A 179 14.83 43.40 13.97
CA PRO A 179 13.89 42.77 13.07
C PRO A 179 14.31 42.98 11.61
N VAL A 180 13.79 42.17 10.69
CA VAL A 180 14.05 42.35 9.25
C VAL A 180 13.64 43.76 8.81
N ASN A 181 14.54 44.45 8.09
CA ASN A 181 14.42 45.88 7.72
C ASN A 181 14.39 46.86 8.91
N GLY A 182 14.73 46.39 10.11
CA GLY A 182 14.90 47.23 11.29
C GLY A 182 16.28 47.86 11.32
N VAL A 183 16.37 49.03 11.94
CA VAL A 183 17.63 49.73 12.17
C VAL A 183 17.94 49.71 13.66
N ALA A 184 19.21 49.52 14.01
CA ALA A 184 19.69 49.66 15.38
C ALA A 184 20.95 50.52 15.44
N SER A 185 21.12 51.28 16.51
CA SER A 185 22.32 52.09 16.73
C SER A 185 23.01 51.66 18.02
N ALA A 186 24.34 51.53 17.98
CA ALA A 186 25.16 51.31 19.17
C ALA A 186 26.44 52.17 19.08
N GLY A 187 26.53 53.19 19.95
CA GLY A 187 27.59 54.19 19.87
C GLY A 187 27.52 54.99 18.56
N ASN A 188 28.60 54.95 17.78
CA ASN A 188 28.72 55.66 16.49
C ASN A 188 28.41 54.75 15.29
N LEU A 189 27.95 53.52 15.51
CA LEU A 189 27.65 52.54 14.48
C LEU A 189 26.13 52.40 14.32
N GLU A 190 25.70 52.31 13.06
CA GLU A 190 24.31 52.07 12.66
C GLU A 190 24.25 50.74 11.89
N TYR A 191 23.35 49.85 12.30
CA TYR A 191 23.12 48.54 11.74
C TYR A 191 21.80 48.56 10.97
N GLN A 192 21.82 48.14 9.70
CA GLN A 192 20.69 48.14 8.76
C GLN A 192 20.61 46.80 8.02
#